data_AF-A0A497PAX2-F1
#
_entry.id   AF-A0A497PAX2-F1
#
_cell.length_a   1.000
_cell.length_b   1.000
_cell.length_c   1.000
_cell.angle_alpha   90.00
_cell.angle_beta   90.00
_cell.angle_gamma   90.00
#
_symmetry.space_group_name_H-M   'P 1'
#
loop_
_entity.id
_entity.type
_entity.pdbx_description
1 polymer ?
#
loop_
_entity_poly.entity_id
_entity_poly.type
_entity_poly.pdbx_seq_one_letter_code
_entity_poly.pdbx_strand_id
1 'polypeptide(L)'
;MCGIPASGKTTLARAILTALVGTVRAEIVSTDDIRDKRYYEDFRPEREHAVRADALRRTEHLLQRGLSVIHDDTNYYASMRHELFSLANQQDALFAVVYVSTPLETAMRWNEKRHGPVPLEVLQRIAERIDPPGERYGWDRPIAVVDMSWVDPEEAARDIVARLCRMERIPVRAGKSDTASEQRAVSLDTLTRRAVARYLAANPDLRGSPAVSRIRREVLRTAIRNGLDEEATLMLLNEKLSAA
;
A
#
# COMPACT_ATOMS: atom_id res chain seq x y z
N MET A 1 9.43 -1.16 -1.34
CA MET A 1 9.61 -1.79 -0.01
C MET A 1 8.24 -1.89 0.68
N CYS A 2 8.03 -2.92 1.50
CA CYS A 2 6.84 -3.09 2.35
C CYS A 2 7.27 -3.57 3.74
N GLY A 3 6.65 -3.09 4.82
CA GLY A 3 6.95 -3.51 6.19
C GLY A 3 6.69 -2.43 7.22
N ILE A 4 6.55 -2.81 8.49
CA ILE A 4 6.19 -1.90 9.59
C ILE A 4 7.25 -0.79 9.83
N PRO A 5 6.89 0.36 10.44
CA PRO A 5 7.86 1.38 10.81
C PRO A 5 9.02 0.80 11.62
N ALA A 6 10.21 1.37 11.46
CA ALA A 6 11.43 0.92 12.12
C ALA A 6 11.82 -0.56 11.89
N SER A 7 11.30 -1.26 10.89
CA SER A 7 11.69 -2.66 10.57
C SER A 7 13.01 -2.83 9.82
N GLY A 8 13.73 -1.76 9.50
CA GLY A 8 14.97 -1.82 8.72
C GLY A 8 14.81 -1.66 7.20
N LYS A 9 13.63 -1.29 6.70
CA LYS A 9 13.37 -1.01 5.27
C LYS A 9 14.39 -0.08 4.62
N THR A 10 14.64 1.08 5.23
CA THR A 10 15.59 2.08 4.71
C THR A 10 17.01 1.55 4.64
N THR A 11 17.42 0.76 5.65
CA THR A 11 18.74 0.09 5.66
C THR A 11 18.85 -0.88 4.49
N LEU A 12 17.84 -1.74 4.30
CA LEU A 12 17.81 -2.68 3.20
C LEU A 12 17.72 -1.98 1.83
N ALA A 13 16.93 -0.91 1.71
CA ALA A 13 16.80 -0.11 0.50
C ALA A 13 18.14 0.49 0.06
N ARG A 14 18.92 1.02 1.01
CA ARG A 14 20.28 1.53 0.76
C ARG A 14 21.23 0.42 0.35
N ALA A 15 21.19 -0.74 1.01
CA ALA A 15 22.01 -1.88 0.63
C ALA A 15 21.68 -2.38 -0.78
N ILE A 16 20.39 -2.45 -1.15
CA ILE A 16 19.95 -2.77 -2.52
C ILE A 16 20.47 -1.72 -3.50
N LEU A 17 20.34 -0.43 -3.20
CA LEU A 17 20.85 0.64 -4.07
C LEU A 17 22.35 0.49 -4.32
N THR A 18 23.14 0.24 -3.27
CA THR A 18 24.59 -0.03 -3.38
C THR A 18 24.87 -1.25 -4.23
N ALA A 19 24.13 -2.34 -4.05
CA ALA A 19 24.29 -3.57 -4.83
C ALA A 19 23.88 -3.43 -6.30
N LEU A 20 23.06 -2.43 -6.65
CA LEU A 20 22.67 -2.12 -8.03
C LEU A 20 23.68 -1.24 -8.78
N VAL A 21 24.65 -0.64 -8.07
CA VAL A 21 25.67 0.23 -8.68
C VAL A 21 26.39 -0.50 -9.81
N GLY A 22 26.49 0.15 -10.96
CA GLY A 22 27.11 -0.42 -12.17
C GLY A 22 26.21 -1.39 -12.95
N THR A 23 25.04 -1.77 -12.43
CA THR A 23 24.06 -2.62 -13.13
C THR A 23 22.93 -1.80 -13.74
N VAL A 24 22.29 -0.95 -12.93
CA VAL A 24 21.20 -0.06 -13.37
C VAL A 24 21.30 1.29 -12.66
N ARG A 25 20.76 2.34 -13.30
CA ARG A 25 20.58 3.63 -12.62
C ARG A 25 19.33 3.55 -11.75
N ALA A 26 19.51 3.63 -10.44
CA ALA A 26 18.43 3.55 -9.46
C ALA A 26 18.49 4.72 -8.47
N GLU A 27 17.33 5.10 -7.95
CA GLU A 27 17.15 6.15 -6.93
C GLU A 27 16.21 5.64 -5.84
N ILE A 28 16.41 6.10 -4.59
CA ILE A 28 15.47 5.85 -3.50
C ILE A 28 14.50 7.03 -3.41
N VAL A 29 13.21 6.72 -3.37
CA VAL A 29 12.17 7.68 -2.97
C VAL A 29 11.65 7.24 -1.61
N SER A 30 12.03 7.99 -0.56
CA SER A 30 11.58 7.75 0.80
C SER A 30 10.56 8.78 1.23
N THR A 31 9.44 8.33 1.80
CA THR A 31 8.48 9.25 2.44
C THR A 31 9.06 9.93 3.67
N ASP A 32 10.03 9.30 4.34
CA ASP A 32 10.70 9.89 5.51
C ASP A 32 11.54 11.12 5.11
N ASP A 33 12.10 11.15 3.90
CA ASP A 33 12.85 12.30 3.38
C ASP A 33 11.93 13.48 2.99
N ILE A 34 10.66 13.19 2.69
CA ILE A 34 9.64 14.19 2.31
C ILE A 34 8.96 14.78 3.56
N ARG A 35 8.92 14.03 4.67
CA ARG A 35 8.39 14.50 5.95
C ARG A 35 9.36 15.55 6.53
N ASP A 36 8.93 16.82 6.58
CA ASP A 36 9.64 17.87 7.32
C ASP A 36 9.75 17.49 8.82
N LYS A 37 10.76 17.98 9.55
CA LYS A 37 10.95 17.74 10.99
C LYS A 37 9.69 18.10 11.81
N ARG A 38 8.92 19.09 11.35
CA ARG A 38 7.63 19.52 11.92
C ARG A 38 6.48 18.52 11.74
N TYR A 39 6.67 17.48 10.94
CA TYR A 39 5.65 16.47 10.65
C TYR A 39 5.28 15.64 11.89
N TYR A 40 6.26 15.32 12.73
CA TYR A 40 6.04 14.57 13.96
C TYR A 40 5.61 15.45 15.14
N GLU A 41 5.82 16.77 15.05
CA GLU A 41 5.37 17.74 16.06
C GLU A 41 3.87 18.05 15.94
N ASP A 42 3.30 17.97 14.72
CA ASP A 42 1.90 18.27 14.43
C ASP A 42 1.31 17.23 13.45
N PHE A 43 1.23 15.98 13.89
CA PHE A 43 0.66 14.89 13.08
C PHE A 43 -0.78 15.21 12.70
N ARG A 44 -1.04 15.23 11.38
CA ARG A 44 -2.36 15.43 10.78
C ARG A 44 -2.55 14.37 9.68
N PRO A 45 -3.62 13.55 9.72
CA PRO A 45 -3.88 12.53 8.70
C PRO A 45 -3.85 13.07 7.27
N GLU A 46 -4.26 14.32 7.06
CA GLU A 46 -4.30 14.99 5.77
C GLU A 46 -2.90 15.22 5.19
N ARG A 47 -1.87 15.40 6.04
CA ARG A 47 -0.49 15.56 5.59
C ARG A 47 0.12 14.25 5.10
N GLU A 48 -0.33 13.10 5.60
CA GLU A 48 0.14 11.79 5.13
C GLU A 48 -0.26 11.55 3.67
N HIS A 49 -1.49 11.97 3.30
CA HIS A 49 -1.94 11.92 1.90
C HIS A 49 -1.07 12.79 0.99
N ALA A 50 -0.70 14.00 1.44
CA ALA A 50 0.16 14.89 0.66
C ALA A 50 1.58 14.33 0.49
N VAL A 51 2.19 13.80 1.55
CA VAL A 51 3.51 13.16 1.52
C VAL A 51 3.52 11.98 0.54
N ARG A 52 2.51 11.11 0.63
CA ARG A 52 2.40 9.98 -0.29
C ARG A 52 2.20 10.42 -1.74
N ALA A 53 1.35 11.43 -1.98
CA ALA A 53 1.15 11.97 -3.32
C ALA A 53 2.44 12.57 -3.91
N ASP A 54 3.27 13.22 -3.09
CA ASP A 54 4.58 13.71 -3.53
C ASP A 54 5.57 12.58 -3.83
N ALA A 55 5.62 11.53 -2.99
CA ALA A 55 6.44 10.35 -3.24
C ALA A 55 6.06 9.62 -4.54
N LEU A 56 4.76 9.48 -4.82
CA LEU A 56 4.25 8.90 -6.06
C LEU A 56 4.63 9.75 -7.28
N ARG A 57 4.45 11.08 -7.22
CA ARG A 57 4.87 12.00 -8.29
C ARG A 57 6.37 11.95 -8.56
N ARG A 58 7.19 11.87 -7.51
CA ARG A 58 8.65 11.75 -7.65
C ARG A 58 9.04 10.41 -8.27
N THR A 59 8.37 9.33 -7.88
CA THR A 59 8.57 8.01 -8.47
C THR A 59 8.20 8.01 -9.95
N GLU A 60 7.05 8.57 -10.31
CA GLU A 60 6.63 8.73 -11.70
C GLU A 60 7.67 9.49 -12.53
N HIS A 61 8.11 10.65 -12.04
CA HIS A 61 9.10 11.48 -12.73
C HIS A 61 10.44 10.75 -12.97
N LEU A 62 10.88 9.93 -12.01
CA LEU A 62 12.11 9.14 -12.15
C LEU A 62 11.94 8.00 -13.17
N LEU A 63 10.81 7.31 -13.13
CA LEU A 63 10.49 6.26 -14.10
C LEU A 63 10.40 6.83 -15.53
N GLN A 64 9.76 7.98 -15.72
CA GLN A 64 9.69 8.69 -17.02
C GLN A 64 11.08 9.04 -17.58
N ARG A 65 12.08 9.21 -16.71
CA ARG A 65 13.49 9.49 -17.10
C ARG A 65 14.31 8.22 -17.33
N GLY A 66 13.69 7.04 -17.25
CA GLY A 66 14.34 5.75 -17.41
C GLY A 66 15.28 5.40 -16.23
N LEU A 67 14.91 5.79 -15.00
CA LEU A 67 15.59 5.35 -13.79
C LEU A 67 14.73 4.30 -13.07
N SER A 68 15.38 3.30 -12.49
CA SER A 68 14.74 2.37 -11.55
C SER A 68 14.48 3.08 -10.22
N VAL A 69 13.41 2.72 -9.52
CA VAL A 69 13.04 3.36 -8.25
C VAL A 69 12.88 2.33 -7.14
N ILE A 70 13.55 2.56 -6.01
CA ILE A 70 13.29 1.86 -4.75
C ILE A 70 12.37 2.76 -3.92
N HIS A 71 11.07 2.45 -3.91
CA HIS A 71 10.10 3.19 -3.10
C HIS A 71 10.17 2.71 -1.63
N ASP A 72 10.79 3.51 -0.77
CA ASP A 72 10.97 3.26 0.66
C ASP A 72 9.84 3.91 1.47
N ASP A 73 8.76 3.16 1.63
CA ASP A 73 7.63 3.51 2.49
C ASP A 73 7.12 2.21 3.16
N THR A 74 6.23 2.35 4.13
CA THR A 74 5.61 1.26 4.87
C THR A 74 4.78 0.37 3.93
N ASN A 75 4.00 0.97 3.01
CA ASN A 75 3.17 0.27 2.02
C ASN A 75 2.36 -0.92 2.59
N TYR A 76 1.78 -0.74 3.78
CA TYR A 76 1.22 -1.83 4.58
C TYR A 76 -0.15 -2.32 4.08
N TYR A 77 -0.93 -1.51 3.38
CA TYR A 77 -2.15 -1.97 2.71
C TYR A 77 -1.86 -2.45 1.30
N ALA A 78 -2.59 -3.48 0.85
CA ALA A 78 -2.49 -3.96 -0.53
C ALA A 78 -2.84 -2.86 -1.56
N SER A 79 -3.77 -1.96 -1.24
CA SER A 79 -4.12 -0.83 -2.12
C SER A 79 -2.95 0.14 -2.33
N MET A 80 -2.12 0.35 -1.31
CA MET A 80 -0.92 1.20 -1.43
C MET A 80 0.10 0.59 -2.37
N ARG A 81 0.25 -0.74 -2.34
CA ARG A 81 1.14 -1.46 -3.26
C ARG A 81 0.56 -1.49 -4.68
N HIS A 82 -0.76 -1.58 -4.80
CA HIS A 82 -1.46 -1.51 -6.09
C HIS A 82 -1.23 -0.17 -6.80
N GLU A 83 -1.26 0.97 -6.08
CA GLU A 83 -0.95 2.28 -6.67
C GLU A 83 0.44 2.30 -7.35
N LEU A 84 1.44 1.71 -6.69
CA LEU A 84 2.79 1.60 -7.24
C LEU A 84 2.88 0.62 -8.40
N PHE A 85 2.14 -0.50 -8.34
CA PHE A 85 2.03 -1.45 -9.43
C PHE A 85 1.40 -0.82 -10.67
N SER A 86 0.28 -0.11 -10.52
CA SER A 86 -0.38 0.63 -11.59
C SER A 86 0.55 1.67 -12.20
N LEU A 87 1.27 2.44 -11.36
CA LEU A 87 2.24 3.42 -11.81
C LEU A 87 3.38 2.77 -12.62
N ALA A 88 3.96 1.67 -12.13
CA ALA A 88 4.99 0.94 -12.85
C ALA A 88 4.49 0.45 -14.21
N ASN A 89 3.28 -0.12 -14.28
CA ASN A 89 2.69 -0.57 -15.54
C ASN A 89 2.46 0.59 -16.53
N GLN A 90 1.99 1.75 -16.06
CA GLN A 90 1.79 2.94 -16.90
C GLN A 90 3.10 3.45 -17.50
N GLN A 91 4.21 3.26 -16.78
CA GLN A 91 5.56 3.64 -17.21
C GLN A 91 6.34 2.47 -17.84
N ASP A 92 5.65 1.39 -18.21
CA ASP A 92 6.24 0.20 -18.85
C ASP A 92 7.37 -0.49 -18.05
N ALA A 93 7.38 -0.27 -16.72
CA ALA A 93 8.41 -0.75 -15.81
C ALA A 93 8.04 -2.08 -15.13
N LEU A 94 9.05 -2.89 -14.81
CA LEU A 94 8.90 -4.05 -13.93
C LEU A 94 8.56 -3.61 -12.51
N PHE A 95 7.69 -4.36 -11.84
CA PHE A 95 7.29 -4.11 -10.45
C PHE A 95 7.63 -5.32 -9.56
N ALA A 96 8.20 -5.05 -8.39
CA ALA A 96 8.53 -6.08 -7.41
C ALA A 96 8.27 -5.60 -5.99
N VAL A 97 7.77 -6.52 -5.14
CA VAL A 97 7.62 -6.28 -3.70
C VAL A 97 8.77 -6.96 -2.95
N VAL A 98 9.46 -6.19 -2.12
CA VAL A 98 10.35 -6.71 -1.07
C VAL A 98 9.67 -6.47 0.27
N TYR A 99 9.37 -7.56 0.97
CA TYR A 99 8.70 -7.50 2.28
C TYR A 99 9.72 -7.62 3.41
N VAL A 100 9.75 -6.64 4.30
CA VAL A 100 10.60 -6.61 5.49
C VAL A 100 9.77 -7.03 6.69
N SER A 101 9.95 -8.29 7.09
CA SER A 101 9.11 -9.01 8.07
C SER A 101 9.67 -9.02 9.49
N THR A 102 10.49 -8.03 9.84
CA THR A 102 11.10 -7.94 11.18
C THR A 102 10.04 -7.94 12.29
N PRO A 103 10.24 -8.74 13.36
CA PRO A 103 9.30 -8.82 14.47
C PRO A 103 9.00 -7.45 15.11
N LEU A 104 7.75 -7.29 15.55
CA LEU A 104 7.25 -6.06 16.17
C LEU A 104 8.13 -5.63 17.36
N GLU A 105 8.50 -6.56 18.23
CA GLU A 105 9.31 -6.32 19.43
C GLU A 105 10.69 -5.77 19.06
N THR A 106 11.28 -6.27 17.97
CA THR A 106 12.56 -5.76 17.47
C THR A 106 12.39 -4.38 16.84
N ALA A 107 11.36 -4.17 16.04
CA ALA A 107 11.06 -2.85 15.46
C ALA A 107 10.80 -1.79 16.54
N MET A 108 10.11 -2.14 17.63
CA MET A 108 9.90 -1.24 18.78
C MET A 108 11.23 -0.84 19.44
N ARG A 109 12.11 -1.81 19.73
CA ARG A 109 13.45 -1.54 20.29
C ARG A 109 14.32 -0.67 19.38
N TRP A 110 14.19 -0.83 18.07
CA TRP A 110 14.92 0.02 17.10
C TRP A 110 14.30 1.41 16.98
N ASN A 111 12.98 1.51 17.07
CA ASN A 111 12.26 2.77 17.03
C ASN A 111 12.66 3.68 18.19
N GLU A 112 12.82 3.15 19.41
CA GLU A 112 13.29 3.90 20.59
C GLU A 112 14.64 4.59 20.37
N LYS A 113 15.50 4.02 19.51
CA LYS A 113 16.85 4.53 19.23
C LYS A 113 16.90 5.46 18.00
N ARG A 114 15.78 5.65 17.29
CA ARG A 114 15.74 6.52 16.10
C ARG A 114 15.66 7.98 16.50
N HIS A 115 16.30 8.83 15.69
CA HIS A 115 16.07 10.27 15.74
C HIS A 115 14.70 10.53 15.10
N GLY A 116 13.70 10.92 15.91
CA GLY A 116 12.31 11.03 15.47
C GLY A 116 11.56 9.69 15.53
N PRO A 117 11.36 9.09 16.72
CA PRO A 117 10.61 7.85 16.87
C PRO A 117 9.14 8.06 16.47
N VAL A 118 8.57 7.04 15.82
CA VAL A 118 7.12 6.99 15.58
C VAL A 118 6.43 6.64 16.91
N PRO A 119 5.29 7.25 17.29
CA PRO A 119 4.55 6.84 18.48
C PRO A 119 4.27 5.33 18.50
N LEU A 120 4.46 4.68 19.65
CA LEU A 120 4.37 3.22 19.76
C LEU A 120 2.98 2.70 19.36
N GLU A 121 1.92 3.44 19.69
CA GLU A 121 0.55 3.11 19.35
C GLU A 121 0.33 3.10 17.82
N VAL A 122 1.02 4.00 17.10
CA VAL A 122 0.97 4.04 15.63
C VAL A 122 1.69 2.83 15.05
N LEU A 123 2.85 2.47 15.58
CA LEU A 123 3.64 1.32 15.15
C LEU A 123 2.86 0.01 15.36
N GLN A 124 2.31 -0.20 16.56
CA GLN A 124 1.47 -1.36 16.89
C GLN A 124 0.24 -1.45 15.99
N ARG A 125 -0.49 -0.33 15.82
CA ARG A 125 -1.67 -0.27 14.95
C ARG A 125 -1.32 -0.60 13.49
N ILE A 126 -0.16 -0.19 13.00
CA ILE A 126 0.28 -0.55 11.64
C ILE A 126 0.63 -2.04 11.56
N ALA A 127 1.31 -2.59 12.58
CA ALA A 127 1.65 -4.01 12.63
C ALA A 127 0.40 -4.92 12.66
N GLU A 128 -0.66 -4.52 13.36
CA GLU A 128 -1.93 -5.26 13.39
C GLU A 128 -2.71 -5.18 12.07
N ARG A 129 -2.49 -4.13 11.27
CA ARG A 129 -3.28 -3.83 10.07
C ARG A 129 -2.55 -4.10 8.76
N ILE A 130 -1.30 -4.53 8.82
CA ILE A 130 -0.54 -4.84 7.61
C ILE A 130 -1.24 -5.99 6.87
N ASP A 131 -1.52 -5.80 5.58
CA ASP A 131 -1.94 -6.86 4.67
C ASP A 131 -0.67 -7.54 4.16
N PRO A 132 -0.35 -8.78 4.60
CA PRO A 132 0.87 -9.46 4.15
C PRO A 132 0.91 -9.56 2.62
N PRO A 133 2.02 -9.16 1.97
CA PRO A 133 2.10 -9.18 0.52
C PRO A 133 1.89 -10.58 -0.07
N GLY A 134 1.10 -10.66 -1.13
CA GLY A 134 0.92 -11.89 -1.91
C GLY A 134 -0.20 -12.82 -1.44
N GLU A 135 -0.99 -12.47 -0.42
CA GLU A 135 -2.13 -13.30 0.02
C GLU A 135 -3.26 -13.40 -1.03
N ARG A 136 -3.48 -12.32 -1.80
CA ARG A 136 -4.65 -12.20 -2.68
C ARG A 136 -4.33 -12.07 -4.16
N TYR A 137 -3.19 -11.47 -4.51
CA TYR A 137 -2.87 -11.10 -5.88
C TYR A 137 -1.46 -11.56 -6.27
N GLY A 138 -1.32 -12.11 -7.48
CA GLY A 138 -0.03 -12.59 -7.99
C GLY A 138 1.00 -11.47 -8.17
N TRP A 139 0.57 -10.27 -8.59
CA TRP A 139 1.43 -9.09 -8.73
C TRP A 139 1.99 -8.59 -7.39
N ASP A 140 1.33 -8.94 -6.28
CA ASP A 140 1.70 -8.51 -4.93
C ASP A 140 2.61 -9.52 -4.21
N ARG A 141 2.91 -10.65 -4.85
CA ARG A 141 3.77 -11.68 -4.25
C ARG A 141 5.19 -11.14 -4.09
N PRO A 142 5.76 -11.19 -2.88
CA PRO A 142 7.09 -10.66 -2.67
C PRO A 142 8.13 -11.52 -3.37
N ILE A 143 9.10 -10.87 -4.02
CA ILE A 143 10.27 -11.55 -4.57
C ILE A 143 11.23 -11.98 -3.47
N ALA A 144 11.19 -11.30 -2.32
CA ALA A 144 11.95 -11.60 -1.13
C ALA A 144 11.16 -11.18 0.13
N VAL A 145 11.26 -12.02 1.17
CA VAL A 145 10.78 -11.73 2.52
C VAL A 145 12.01 -11.77 3.42
N VAL A 146 12.31 -10.66 4.10
CA VAL A 146 13.56 -10.47 4.84
C VAL A 146 13.26 -10.07 6.27
N ASP A 147 13.72 -10.87 7.21
CA ASP A 147 13.79 -10.48 8.61
C ASP A 147 15.14 -9.84 8.92
N MET A 148 15.17 -8.51 8.99
CA MET A 148 16.38 -7.73 9.26
C MET A 148 16.96 -7.95 10.66
N SER A 149 16.27 -8.68 11.55
CA SER A 149 16.81 -9.02 12.88
C SER A 149 17.79 -10.20 12.85
N TRP A 150 17.80 -10.96 11.75
CA TRP A 150 18.65 -12.14 11.59
C TRP A 150 19.52 -12.11 10.33
N VAL A 151 19.08 -11.38 9.30
CA VAL A 151 19.76 -11.36 8.00
C VAL A 151 20.60 -10.09 7.85
N ASP A 152 21.83 -10.27 7.37
CA ASP A 152 22.70 -9.15 7.02
C ASP A 152 22.12 -8.35 5.83
N PRO A 153 22.08 -7.00 5.90
CA PRO A 153 21.52 -6.18 4.83
C PRO A 153 22.20 -6.36 3.47
N GLU A 154 23.52 -6.56 3.43
CA GLU A 154 24.26 -6.70 2.18
C GLU A 154 24.03 -8.07 1.56
N GLU A 155 23.97 -9.12 2.38
CA GLU A 155 23.58 -10.46 1.94
C GLU A 155 22.17 -10.48 1.34
N ALA A 156 21.20 -9.92 2.05
CA ALA A 156 19.82 -9.79 1.57
C ALA A 156 19.76 -8.98 0.27
N ALA A 157 20.50 -7.87 0.18
CA ALA A 157 20.55 -7.05 -1.02
C ALA A 157 21.10 -7.82 -2.23
N ARG A 158 22.18 -8.61 -2.06
CA ARG A 158 22.73 -9.44 -3.15
C ARG A 158 21.71 -10.44 -3.68
N ASP A 159 20.99 -11.15 -2.79
CA ASP A 159 19.94 -12.10 -3.21
C ASP A 159 18.79 -11.37 -3.94
N ILE A 160 18.34 -10.24 -3.41
CA ILE A 160 17.27 -9.44 -4.02
C ILE A 160 17.68 -8.96 -5.43
N VAL A 161 18.88 -8.41 -5.58
CA VAL A 161 19.39 -7.96 -6.90
C VAL A 161 19.50 -9.13 -7.87
N ALA A 162 19.99 -10.30 -7.43
CA ALA A 162 20.05 -11.49 -8.26
C ALA A 162 18.66 -11.95 -8.75
N ARG A 163 17.62 -11.82 -7.91
CA ARG A 163 16.22 -12.10 -8.30
C ARG A 163 15.69 -11.05 -9.27
N LEU A 164 15.94 -9.76 -9.02
CA LEU A 164 15.54 -8.65 -9.90
C LEU A 164 16.13 -8.82 -11.31
N CYS A 165 17.41 -9.20 -11.45
CA CYS A 165 18.05 -9.42 -12.74
C CYS A 165 17.46 -10.58 -13.55
N ARG A 166 16.75 -11.51 -12.89
CA ARG A 166 16.06 -12.64 -13.53
C ARG A 166 14.57 -12.37 -13.77
N MET A 167 14.08 -11.20 -13.35
CA MET A 167 12.68 -10.86 -13.57
C MET A 167 12.44 -10.60 -15.05
N GLU A 168 11.53 -11.39 -15.60
CA GLU A 168 10.97 -11.12 -16.91
C GLU A 168 9.64 -10.40 -16.73
N ARG A 169 9.24 -9.64 -17.74
CA ARG A 169 7.89 -9.10 -17.77
C ARG A 169 6.93 -10.27 -17.87
N ILE A 170 6.14 -10.46 -16.82
CA ILE A 170 4.90 -11.20 -16.97
C ILE A 170 4.05 -10.34 -17.89
N PRO A 171 3.65 -10.82 -19.08
CA PRO A 171 2.70 -10.11 -19.90
C PRO A 171 1.47 -9.93 -19.02
N VAL A 172 1.16 -8.69 -18.63
CA VAL A 172 -0.18 -8.38 -18.14
C VAL A 172 -1.05 -8.79 -19.32
N ARG A 173 -1.71 -9.95 -19.22
CA ARG A 173 -2.71 -10.33 -20.21
C ARG A 173 -3.55 -9.08 -20.34
N ALA A 174 -3.72 -8.59 -21.56
CA ALA A 174 -4.68 -7.57 -21.88
C ALA A 174 -6.11 -8.11 -21.66
N GLY A 175 -6.41 -8.66 -20.48
CA GLY A 175 -7.71 -8.45 -19.88
C GLY A 175 -7.73 -6.97 -19.64
N LYS A 176 -8.47 -6.25 -20.50
CA LYS A 176 -8.75 -4.83 -20.37
C LYS A 176 -8.93 -4.51 -18.88
N SER A 177 -7.92 -3.92 -18.23
CA SER A 177 -8.19 -3.12 -17.06
C SER A 177 -8.86 -1.89 -17.65
N ASP A 178 -10.17 -2.00 -17.91
CA ASP A 178 -10.96 -0.85 -18.29
C ASP A 178 -10.75 0.12 -17.14
N THR A 179 -10.01 1.21 -17.37
CA THR A 179 -9.85 2.30 -16.41
C THR A 179 -11.24 2.75 -15.92
N ALA A 180 -12.25 2.62 -16.78
CA ALA A 180 -13.66 2.76 -16.46
C ALA A 180 -14.17 1.76 -15.40
N SER A 181 -13.75 0.50 -15.41
CA SER A 181 -14.13 -0.52 -14.41
C SER A 181 -13.51 -0.25 -13.04
N GLU A 182 -12.24 0.18 -12.98
CA GLU A 182 -11.59 0.58 -11.74
C GLU A 182 -12.18 1.88 -11.19
N GLN A 183 -12.35 2.90 -12.05
CA GLN A 183 -13.04 4.15 -11.70
C GLN A 183 -14.47 3.88 -11.22
N ARG A 184 -15.18 2.96 -11.85
CA ARG A 184 -16.52 2.53 -11.43
C ARG A 184 -16.50 1.84 -10.07
N ALA A 185 -15.56 0.94 -9.82
CA ALA A 185 -15.43 0.29 -8.51
C ALA A 185 -15.14 1.30 -7.40
N VAL A 186 -14.29 2.30 -7.67
CA VAL A 186 -14.00 3.42 -6.75
C VAL A 186 -15.24 4.30 -6.54
N SER A 187 -15.99 4.62 -7.60
CA SER A 187 -17.24 5.39 -7.50
C SER A 187 -18.27 4.67 -6.63
N LEU A 188 -18.49 3.37 -6.88
CA LEU A 188 -19.44 2.54 -6.12
C LEU A 188 -19.03 2.39 -4.65
N ASP A 189 -17.75 2.25 -4.33
CA ASP A 189 -17.30 2.23 -2.92
C ASP A 189 -17.55 3.58 -2.23
N THR A 190 -17.26 4.69 -2.90
CA THR A 190 -17.54 6.05 -2.39
C THR A 190 -19.04 6.27 -2.16
N LEU A 191 -19.86 5.86 -3.13
CA LEU A 191 -21.32 5.97 -3.08
C LEU A 191 -21.90 5.17 -1.91
N THR A 192 -21.52 3.89 -1.79
CA THR A 192 -22.03 3.01 -0.73
C THR A 192 -21.59 3.46 0.66
N ARG A 193 -20.37 4.00 0.82
CA ARG A 193 -19.92 4.62 2.09
C ARG A 193 -20.76 5.84 2.46
N ARG A 194 -21.03 6.74 1.51
CA ARG A 194 -21.87 7.94 1.74
C ARG A 194 -23.31 7.57 2.09
N ALA A 195 -23.86 6.55 1.45
CA ALA A 195 -25.20 6.05 1.74
C ALA A 195 -25.29 5.44 3.14
N VAL A 196 -24.34 4.58 3.52
CA VAL A 196 -24.27 4.02 4.88
C VAL A 196 -24.08 5.12 5.93
N ALA A 197 -23.24 6.12 5.66
CA ALA A 197 -23.06 7.24 6.59
C ALA A 197 -24.37 8.02 6.82
N ARG A 198 -25.16 8.27 5.76
CA ARG A 198 -26.49 8.87 5.87
C ARG A 198 -27.47 7.98 6.65
N TYR A 199 -27.48 6.67 6.38
CA TYR A 199 -28.30 5.71 7.10
C TYR A 199 -27.98 5.69 8.60
N LEU A 200 -26.70 5.68 8.98
CA LEU A 200 -26.25 5.71 10.38
C LEU A 200 -26.44 7.08 11.06
N ALA A 201 -26.60 8.15 10.28
CA ALA A 201 -27.00 9.45 10.82
C ALA A 201 -28.49 9.45 11.20
N ALA A 202 -29.34 8.82 10.39
CA ALA A 202 -30.77 8.66 10.65
C ALA A 202 -31.07 7.56 11.70
N ASN A 203 -30.16 6.59 11.87
CA ASN A 203 -30.30 5.48 12.83
C ASN A 203 -29.09 5.42 13.78
N PRO A 204 -29.02 6.29 14.80
CA PRO A 204 -27.86 6.39 15.70
C PRO A 204 -27.57 5.10 16.48
N ASP A 205 -28.61 4.33 16.82
CA ASP A 205 -28.50 3.08 17.60
C ASP A 205 -27.73 1.97 16.87
N LEU A 206 -27.62 2.08 15.54
CA LEU A 206 -26.90 1.13 14.70
C LEU A 206 -25.44 1.53 14.46
N ARG A 207 -24.97 2.65 15.03
CA ARG A 207 -23.57 3.08 14.90
C ARG A 207 -22.63 2.07 15.54
N GLY A 208 -21.62 1.66 14.77
CA GLY A 208 -20.68 0.61 15.20
C GLY A 208 -21.19 -0.82 14.99
N SER A 209 -22.43 -1.02 14.50
CA SER A 209 -22.96 -2.35 14.21
C SER A 209 -22.13 -3.08 13.14
N PRO A 210 -21.58 -4.27 13.43
CA PRO A 210 -20.88 -5.08 12.44
C PRO A 210 -21.78 -5.52 11.28
N ALA A 211 -23.10 -5.59 11.50
CA ALA A 211 -24.08 -6.01 10.50
C ALA A 211 -24.14 -5.03 9.33
N VAL A 212 -24.22 -3.72 9.61
CA VAL A 212 -24.24 -2.65 8.60
C VAL A 212 -22.98 -2.68 7.74
N SER A 213 -21.81 -2.88 8.37
CA SER A 213 -20.53 -3.01 7.67
C SER A 213 -20.42 -4.28 6.82
N ARG A 214 -21.09 -5.37 7.21
CA ARG A 214 -21.16 -6.62 6.44
C ARG A 214 -22.05 -6.44 5.20
N ILE A 215 -23.25 -5.87 5.40
CA ILE A 215 -24.21 -5.57 4.33
C ILE A 215 -23.56 -4.70 3.25
N ARG A 216 -22.88 -3.60 3.64
CA ARG A 216 -22.18 -2.73 2.68
C ARG A 216 -21.16 -3.50 1.84
N ARG A 217 -20.33 -4.33 2.48
CA ARG A 217 -19.29 -5.11 1.78
C ARG A 217 -19.88 -6.14 0.83
N GLU A 218 -20.97 -6.78 1.21
CA GLU A 218 -21.69 -7.75 0.37
C GLU A 218 -22.29 -7.04 -0.86
N VAL A 219 -23.00 -5.94 -0.65
CA VAL A 219 -23.61 -5.15 -1.73
C VAL A 219 -22.55 -4.62 -2.70
N LEU A 220 -21.44 -4.07 -2.20
CA LEU A 220 -20.36 -3.58 -3.04
C LEU A 220 -19.74 -4.70 -3.90
N ARG A 221 -19.52 -5.89 -3.32
CA ARG A 221 -19.01 -7.05 -4.07
C ARG A 221 -19.99 -7.49 -5.15
N THR A 222 -21.28 -7.53 -4.83
CA THR A 222 -22.34 -7.88 -5.79
C THR A 222 -22.44 -6.85 -6.92
N ALA A 223 -22.38 -5.56 -6.59
CA ALA A 223 -22.44 -4.48 -7.56
C ALA A 223 -21.26 -4.52 -8.54
N ILE A 224 -20.05 -4.74 -8.03
CA ILE A 224 -18.84 -4.86 -8.88
C ILE A 224 -18.93 -6.12 -9.75
N ARG A 225 -19.32 -7.26 -9.16
CA ARG A 225 -19.38 -8.55 -9.87
C ARG A 225 -20.43 -8.56 -10.98
N ASN A 226 -21.60 -7.98 -10.72
CA ASN A 226 -22.74 -8.01 -11.62
C ASN A 226 -22.81 -6.77 -12.52
N GLY A 227 -21.86 -5.83 -12.38
CA GLY A 227 -21.85 -4.60 -13.16
C GLY A 227 -23.09 -3.73 -12.92
N LEU A 228 -23.52 -3.58 -11.67
CA LEU A 228 -24.64 -2.70 -11.31
C LEU A 228 -24.24 -1.22 -11.42
N ASP A 229 -25.16 -0.37 -11.86
CA ASP A 229 -24.97 1.08 -11.83
C ASP A 229 -25.18 1.64 -10.42
N GLU A 230 -24.98 2.95 -10.27
CA GLU A 230 -25.07 3.63 -8.97
C GLU A 230 -26.47 3.54 -8.36
N GLU A 231 -27.52 3.65 -9.18
CA GLU A 231 -28.90 3.62 -8.74
C GLU A 231 -29.31 2.24 -8.24
N ALA A 232 -29.07 1.20 -9.04
CA ALA A 232 -29.34 -0.18 -8.65
C ALA A 232 -28.54 -0.61 -7.41
N THR A 233 -27.30 -0.13 -7.28
CA THR A 233 -26.47 -0.38 -6.10
C THR A 233 -27.06 0.27 -4.84
N LEU A 234 -27.57 1.50 -4.94
CA LEU A 234 -28.23 2.18 -3.83
C LEU A 234 -29.56 1.52 -3.45
N MET A 235 -30.37 1.11 -4.42
CA MET A 235 -31.62 0.40 -4.15
C MET A 235 -31.36 -0.89 -3.37
N LEU A 236 -30.43 -1.71 -3.86
CA LEU A 236 -30.04 -2.96 -3.19
C LEU A 236 -29.46 -2.73 -1.79
N LEU A 237 -28.67 -1.66 -1.62
CA LEU A 237 -28.13 -1.28 -0.32
C LEU A 237 -29.24 -0.88 0.66
N ASN A 238 -30.16 -0.02 0.24
CA ASN A 238 -31.26 0.44 1.08
C ASN A 238 -32.22 -0.67 1.45
N GLU A 239 -32.53 -1.57 0.51
CA GLU A 239 -33.35 -2.76 0.75
C GLU A 239 -32.73 -3.64 1.85
N LYS A 240 -31.44 -3.98 1.71
CA LYS A 240 -30.74 -4.81 2.70
C LYS A 240 -30.53 -4.11 4.04
N LEU A 241 -30.34 -2.79 4.06
CA LEU A 241 -30.23 -2.02 5.30
C LEU A 241 -31.56 -1.89 6.04
N SER A 242 -32.68 -1.76 5.31
CA SER A 242 -34.02 -1.67 5.93
C SER A 242 -34.48 -3.00 6.53
N ALA A 243 -33.86 -4.11 6.12
CA ALA A 243 -34.13 -5.45 6.63
C ALA A 243 -33.24 -5.86 7.83
N ALA A 244 -32.38 -4.95 8.33
CA ALA A 244 -31.34 -5.22 9.32
C ALA A 244 -31.53 -4.41 10.61
#